data_AF-A0A803R8C7-F1
#
_entry.id   AF-A0A803R8C7-F1
#
_cell.length_a   1.000
_cell.length_b   1.000
_cell.length_c   1.000
_cell.angle_alpha   90.00
_cell.angle_beta   90.00
_cell.angle_gamma   90.00
#
_symmetry.space_group_name_H-M   'P 1'
#
loop_
_entity.id
_entity.type
_entity.pdbx_description
1 polymer ?
#
loop_
_entity_poly.entity_id
_entity_poly.type
_entity_poly.pdbx_seq_one_letter_code
_entity_poly.pdbx_strand_id
1 'polypeptide(L)'
;MELITGKKPVEAEFGENKNIIYWVSNKVDTREGAMEVLDQTLSHSYKNEMIQVLRVAVRCTYKNPALRPTMKEVVQLLLEADPCKFHSSNKYKTISTTTTTITTEY
;
A
#
# COMPACT_ATOMS: atom_id res chain seq x y z
N MET A 1 -7.57 -5.10 0.20
CA MET A 1 -6.97 -6.37 -0.26
C MET A 1 -7.71 -6.90 -1.47
N GLU A 2 -9.02 -7.12 -1.40
CA GLU A 2 -9.84 -7.64 -2.51
C GLU A 2 -9.61 -6.88 -3.83
N LEU A 3 -9.58 -5.54 -3.79
CA LEU A 3 -9.35 -4.71 -4.98
C LEU A 3 -7.98 -4.89 -5.64
N ILE A 4 -6.96 -5.27 -4.86
CA ILE A 4 -5.58 -5.37 -5.35
C ILE A 4 -5.32 -6.75 -5.95
N THR A 5 -5.98 -7.77 -5.38
CA THR A 5 -5.78 -9.18 -5.75
C THR A 5 -6.84 -9.70 -6.73
N GLY A 6 -7.98 -9.02 -6.85
CA GLY A 6 -9.14 -9.49 -7.62
C GLY A 6 -9.85 -10.69 -6.97
N LYS A 7 -9.56 -10.97 -5.70
CA LYS A 7 -10.03 -12.16 -4.96
C LYS A 7 -10.96 -11.80 -3.82
N LYS A 8 -11.87 -12.71 -3.49
CA LYS A 8 -12.76 -12.61 -2.32
C LYS A 8 -11.97 -12.74 -1.00
N PRO A 9 -12.52 -12.31 0.15
CA PRO A 9 -11.83 -12.41 1.44
C PRO A 9 -11.51 -13.85 1.86
N VAL A 10 -12.30 -14.82 1.37
CA VAL A 10 -12.14 -16.25 1.60
C VAL A 10 -12.32 -16.97 0.26
N GLU A 11 -11.33 -17.76 -0.12
CA GLU A 11 -11.35 -18.62 -1.30
C GLU A 11 -10.72 -19.98 -0.99
N ALA A 12 -11.12 -21.01 -1.72
CA ALA A 12 -10.63 -22.39 -1.50
C ALA A 12 -9.10 -22.51 -1.64
N GLU A 13 -8.50 -21.74 -2.55
CA GLU A 13 -7.05 -21.72 -2.79
C GLU A 13 -6.22 -21.20 -1.60
N PHE A 14 -6.82 -20.47 -0.67
CA PHE A 14 -6.11 -20.01 0.54
C PHE A 14 -5.90 -21.15 1.54
N GLY A 15 -6.66 -22.23 1.40
CA GLY A 15 -6.71 -23.36 2.33
C GLY A 15 -7.78 -23.20 3.40
N GLU A 16 -8.04 -24.29 4.13
CA GLU A 16 -9.07 -24.33 5.17
C GLU A 16 -8.78 -23.32 6.30
N ASN A 17 -9.83 -22.61 6.75
CA ASN A 17 -9.76 -21.60 7.82
C ASN A 17 -8.76 -20.46 7.58
N LYS A 18 -8.39 -20.21 6.31
CA LYS A 18 -7.49 -19.12 5.93
C LYS A 18 -8.23 -18.07 5.11
N ASN A 19 -7.80 -16.83 5.29
CA ASN A 19 -8.33 -15.68 4.58
C ASN A 19 -7.26 -15.08 3.67
N ILE A 20 -7.68 -14.10 2.87
CA ILE A 20 -6.84 -13.35 1.95
C ILE A 20 -5.62 -12.73 2.65
N ILE A 21 -5.72 -12.31 3.91
CA ILE A 21 -4.59 -11.71 4.64
C ILE A 21 -3.51 -12.76 4.90
N TYR A 22 -3.90 -13.93 5.39
CA TYR A 22 -2.97 -15.05 5.62
C TYR A 22 -2.27 -15.44 4.31
N TRP A 23 -3.03 -15.55 3.22
CA TRP A 23 -2.49 -15.94 1.92
C TRP A 23 -1.50 -14.91 1.37
N VAL A 24 -1.85 -13.61 1.39
CA VAL A 24 -0.97 -12.53 0.95
C VAL A 24 0.30 -12.46 1.80
N SER A 25 0.18 -12.51 3.14
CA SER A 25 1.34 -12.41 4.04
C SER A 25 2.39 -13.49 3.79
N ASN A 26 2.00 -14.67 3.33
CA ASN A 26 2.94 -15.76 3.02
C ASN A 26 3.63 -15.64 1.66
N LYS A 27 3.26 -14.65 0.83
CA LYS A 27 3.81 -14.43 -0.51
C LYS A 27 4.62 -13.15 -0.65
N VAL A 28 4.33 -12.13 0.16
CA VAL A 28 4.87 -10.77 -0.04
C VAL A 28 6.28 -10.53 0.50
N ASP A 29 6.99 -11.57 0.96
CA ASP A 29 8.37 -11.47 1.43
C ASP A 29 9.36 -11.17 0.28
N THR A 30 9.01 -11.54 -0.94
CA THR A 30 9.79 -11.25 -2.15
C THR A 30 9.01 -10.36 -3.12
N ARG A 31 9.74 -9.69 -4.01
CA ARG A 31 9.10 -8.88 -5.06
C ARG A 31 8.27 -9.76 -5.98
N GLU A 32 8.76 -10.95 -6.29
CA GLU A 32 8.13 -11.92 -7.17
C GLU A 32 6.81 -12.41 -6.57
N GLY A 33 6.81 -12.80 -5.30
CA GLY A 33 5.58 -13.22 -4.63
C GLY A 33 4.59 -12.07 -4.42
N ALA A 34 5.08 -10.84 -4.22
CA ALA A 34 4.22 -9.66 -4.25
C ALA A 34 3.58 -9.40 -5.62
N MET A 35 4.21 -9.81 -6.72
CA MET A 35 3.62 -9.73 -8.07
C MET A 35 2.59 -10.84 -8.33
N GLU A 36 2.78 -12.03 -7.76
CA GLU A 36 1.84 -13.14 -7.89
C GLU A 36 0.48 -12.87 -7.26
N VAL A 37 0.44 -12.07 -6.18
CA VAL A 37 -0.81 -11.77 -5.48
C VAL A 37 -1.67 -10.72 -6.19
N LEU A 38 -1.11 -9.98 -7.15
CA LEU A 38 -1.82 -8.92 -7.84
C LEU A 38 -2.87 -9.47 -8.80
N ASP A 39 -3.95 -8.71 -8.97
CA ASP A 39 -4.95 -8.97 -10.01
C ASP A 39 -4.28 -8.94 -11.38
N GLN A 40 -4.26 -10.09 -12.06
CA GLN A 40 -3.60 -10.24 -13.36
C GLN A 40 -4.30 -9.47 -14.49
N THR A 41 -5.58 -9.12 -14.32
CA THR A 41 -6.31 -8.31 -15.29
C THR A 41 -5.84 -6.86 -15.31
N LEU A 42 -5.34 -6.36 -14.17
CA LEU A 42 -4.84 -4.99 -13.99
C LEU A 42 -3.32 -4.90 -13.99
N SER A 43 -2.63 -6.00 -13.66
CA SER A 43 -1.20 -6.00 -13.41
C SER A 43 -0.42 -5.45 -14.60
N HIS A 44 -0.75 -5.78 -15.84
CA HIS A 44 0.04 -5.37 -17.02
C HIS A 44 0.34 -3.87 -17.12
N SER A 45 -0.59 -3.00 -16.71
CA SER A 45 -0.47 -1.55 -16.87
C SER A 45 -0.09 -0.81 -15.58
N TYR A 46 -0.34 -1.39 -14.40
CA TYR A 46 -0.25 -0.68 -13.12
C TYR A 46 0.57 -1.43 -12.05
N LYS A 47 1.53 -2.29 -12.44
CA LYS A 47 2.27 -3.14 -11.49
C LYS A 47 2.88 -2.38 -10.33
N ASN A 48 3.55 -1.27 -10.60
CA ASN A 48 4.33 -0.58 -9.58
C ASN A 48 3.41 0.11 -8.57
N GLU A 49 2.34 0.71 -9.06
CA GLU A 49 1.29 1.38 -8.31
C GLU A 49 0.56 0.37 -7.43
N MET A 50 0.16 -0.77 -8.01
CA MET A 50 -0.47 -1.87 -7.28
C MET A 50 0.44 -2.41 -6.17
N ILE A 51 1.75 -2.51 -6.40
CA ILE A 51 2.71 -2.89 -5.34
C ILE A 51 2.76 -1.86 -4.21
N GLN A 52 2.69 -0.56 -4.51
CA GLN A 52 2.64 0.46 -3.46
C GLN A 52 1.34 0.36 -2.64
N VAL A 53 0.20 0.21 -3.32
CA VAL A 53 -1.10 0.04 -2.64
C VAL A 53 -1.12 -1.26 -1.83
N LEU A 54 -0.49 -2.34 -2.32
CA LEU A 54 -0.32 -3.59 -1.58
C LEU A 54 0.46 -3.37 -0.28
N ARG A 55 1.55 -2.61 -0.31
CA ARG A 55 2.33 -2.27 0.90
C ARG A 55 1.48 -1.51 1.91
N VAL A 56 0.65 -0.56 1.46
CA VAL A 56 -0.29 0.15 2.35
C VAL A 56 -1.28 -0.84 2.97
N ALA A 57 -1.86 -1.72 2.16
CA ALA A 57 -2.83 -2.72 2.63
C ALA A 57 -2.23 -3.68 3.66
N VAL A 58 -0.99 -4.14 3.47
CA VAL A 58 -0.28 -5.00 4.43
C VAL A 58 -0.10 -4.29 5.78
N ARG A 59 0.22 -2.99 5.79
CA ARG A 59 0.32 -2.20 7.03
C ARG A 59 -1.03 -2.05 7.72
N CYS A 60 -2.11 -1.84 6.97
CA CYS A 60 -3.47 -1.75 7.53
C CYS A 60 -3.91 -3.04 8.23
N THR A 61 -3.40 -4.20 7.79
CA THR A 61 -3.79 -5.51 8.32
C THR A 61 -2.72 -6.13 9.23
N TYR A 62 -1.82 -5.31 9.77
CA TYR A 62 -0.77 -5.80 10.64
C TYR A 62 -1.36 -6.49 11.88
N LYS A 63 -0.74 -7.59 12.32
CA LYS A 63 -1.24 -8.37 13.46
C LYS A 63 -1.31 -7.53 14.74
N ASN A 64 -0.29 -6.70 14.97
CA ASN A 64 -0.26 -5.75 16.06
C ASN A 64 -1.06 -4.48 15.69
N PRO A 65 -2.17 -4.16 16.39
CA PRO A 65 -2.98 -2.97 16.12
C PRO A 65 -2.22 -1.65 16.26
N ALA A 66 -1.24 -1.57 17.17
CA ALA A 66 -0.47 -0.34 17.42
C ALA A 66 0.45 0.04 16.24
N LEU A 67 0.71 -0.89 15.32
CA LEU A 67 1.52 -0.67 14.12
C LEU A 67 0.67 -0.39 12.87
N ARG A 68 -0.66 -0.41 13.01
CA ARG A 68 -1.57 -0.09 11.90
C ARG A 68 -1.62 1.43 11.72
N PRO A 69 -1.55 1.94 10.49
CA PRO A 69 -1.72 3.36 10.23
C PRO A 69 -3.14 3.81 10.57
N THR A 70 -3.28 5.05 11.00
CA THR A 70 -4.55 5.76 11.05
C THR A 70 -5.10 5.98 9.65
N MET A 71 -6.41 6.18 9.52
CA MET A 71 -7.00 6.44 8.20
C MET A 71 -6.43 7.69 7.51
N LYS A 72 -5.99 8.70 8.28
CA LYS A 72 -5.30 9.88 7.75
C LYS A 72 -3.97 9.49 7.09
N GLU A 73 -3.17 8.66 7.75
CA GLU A 73 -1.91 8.15 7.21
C GLU A 73 -2.15 7.24 6.00
N VAL A 74 -3.20 6.41 6.02
CA VAL A 74 -3.58 5.58 4.87
C VAL A 74 -3.86 6.44 3.64
N VAL A 75 -4.65 7.51 3.78
CA VAL A 75 -4.92 8.43 2.66
C VAL A 75 -3.64 9.07 2.16
N GLN A 76 -2.76 9.53 3.05
CA GLN A 76 -1.48 10.13 2.67
C GLN A 76 -0.60 9.15 1.88
N LEU A 77 -0.48 7.90 2.35
CA LEU A 77 0.29 6.86 1.68
C LEU A 77 -0.30 6.49 0.30
N LEU A 78 -1.63 6.51 0.17
CA LEU A 78 -2.29 6.25 -1.11
C LEU A 78 -2.08 7.39 -2.11
N LEU A 79 -2.08 8.65 -1.67
CA LEU A 79 -1.76 9.81 -2.52
C LEU A 79 -0.31 9.77 -3.00
N GLU A 80 0.61 9.27 -2.18
CA GLU A 80 2.02 9.08 -2.56
C GLU A 80 2.21 7.93 -3.57
N ALA A 81 1.28 6.98 -3.60
CA ALA A 81 1.27 5.86 -4.55
C ALA A 81 0.63 6.20 -5.90
N ASP A 82 0.03 7.39 -6.05
CA ASP A 82 -0.66 7.82 -7.28
C ASP A 82 0.34 8.07 -8.43
N PRO A 83 0.24 7.35 -9.57
CA PRO A 83 1.06 7.60 -10.76
C PRO A 83 0.70 8.92 -11.45
N CYS A 84 -0.55 9.37 -11.30
CA CYS A 84 -1.05 10.61 -11.86
C CYS A 84 -1.00 11.65 -10.77
N LYS A 85 0.15 12.31 -10.60
CA LYS A 85 0.18 13.59 -9.88
C LYS A 85 -0.70 14.58 -10.63
N PHE A 86 -2.00 14.58 -10.34
CA PHE A 86 -2.88 15.66 -10.71
C PHE A 86 -2.30 16.91 -10.05
N HIS A 87 -1.59 17.72 -10.84
CA HIS A 87 -1.19 19.06 -10.47
C HIS A 87 -2.43 19.96 -10.51
N SER A 88 -3.41 19.63 -9.67
CA SER A 88 -4.54 20.50 -9.40
C SER A 88 -4.27 21.11 -8.04
N SER A 89 -3.99 22.40 -8.08
CA SER A 89 -3.83 23.30 -6.95
C SER A 89 -4.99 23.17 -5.97
N ASN A 90 -4.92 22.22 -5.05
CA ASN A 90 -5.69 22.24 -3.81
C ASN A 90 -4.77 21.76 -2.69
N LYS A 91 -4.31 22.75 -1.93
CA LYS A 91 -3.40 22.59 -0.81
C LYS A 91 -4.12 21.92 0.36
N TYR A 92 -4.17 20.59 0.36
CA TYR A 92 -4.25 19.86 1.63
C TYR A 92 -2.88 20.02 2.28
N LYS A 93 -2.77 21.06 3.09
CA LYS A 93 -1.60 21.53 3.84
C LYS A 93 -0.56 20.41 4.09
N THR A 94 0.41 20.32 3.19
CA THR A 94 1.61 19.51 3.37
C THR A 94 2.40 20.14 4.51
N ILE A 95 2.44 19.49 5.67
CA ILE A 95 3.53 19.73 6.62
C ILE A 95 4.70 18.92 6.06
N SER A 96 5.41 19.52 5.12
CA SER A 96 6.74 19.08 4.73
C SER A 96 7.70 19.51 5.82
N THR A 97 7.86 18.71 6.88
CA THR A 97 9.04 18.84 7.73
C THR A 97 10.17 18.04 7.10
N THR A 98 10.86 18.68 6.16
CA THR A 98 12.27 18.43 5.87
C THR A 98 12.88 19.70 5.34
N THR A 99 13.68 20.38 6.15
CA THR A 99 14.78 21.21 5.65
C THR A 99 15.98 21.03 6.56
N THR A 100 16.92 20.27 6.02
CA THR A 100 18.34 20.18 6.35
C THR A 100 18.98 21.56 6.48
N THR A 101 19.76 21.72 7.56
CA THR A 101 20.96 22.55 7.75
C THR A 101 21.24 23.71 6.77
N ILE A 102 21.21 24.95 7.27
CA ILE A 102 22.06 26.06 6.82
C ILE A 102 22.63 26.79 8.04
N THR A 103 23.96 26.92 8.04
CA THR A 103 24.85 27.60 8.97
C THR A 103 24.79 29.14 8.81
N THR A 104 25.30 29.87 9.82
CA THR A 104 25.76 31.29 9.84
C THR A 104 24.70 32.41 9.81
N GLU A 105 24.42 33.06 10.95
CA GLU A 105 25.04 34.31 11.46
C GLU A 105 24.24 34.85 12.67
N TYR A 106 24.99 35.36 13.67
CA TYR A 106 24.63 35.82 15.04
C TYR A 106 24.45 34.76 16.12
#